data_AF-A0A7J6C5I7-F1
#
_entry.id   AF-A0A7J6C5I7-F1
#
_cell.length_a   1.000
_cell.length_b   1.000
_cell.length_c   1.000
_cell.angle_alpha   90.00
_cell.angle_beta   90.00
_cell.angle_gamma   90.00
#
_symmetry.space_group_name_H-M   'P 1'
#
loop_
_entity.id
_entity.type
_entity.pdbx_description
1 polymer ?
#
loop_
_entity_poly.entity_id
_entity_poly.type
_entity_poly.pdbx_seq_one_letter_code
_entity_poly.pdbx_strand_id
1 'polypeptide(L)'
;MITWAQIVFLLKGTHKDFEVIEKNDTGTPLPAKIKTGDLLMRKVHASGVYHVGVYCGKFVIEFTAPEKPTLFDQITSFSSTSESGTVNMKSLKNFIINKPYRVLRLRVAIPVNFSVLTDKAMDYDEKYHPLANNCLHFALKLLELGTRSLPRSLPKESAEEINMDDLEECAALTQ
;
A
#
# COMPACT_ATOMS: atom_id res chain seq x y z
N MET A 1 -3.54 11.90 8.04
CA MET A 1 -2.97 11.76 9.39
C MET A 1 -3.60 10.54 10.03
N ILE A 2 -2.79 9.69 10.66
CA ILE A 2 -3.23 8.45 11.28
C ILE A 2 -4.03 8.77 12.55
N THR A 3 -5.14 8.08 12.73
CA THR A 3 -5.99 8.21 13.92
C THR A 3 -5.47 7.30 15.05
N TRP A 4 -5.89 7.56 16.29
CA TRP A 4 -5.60 6.66 17.40
C TRP A 4 -6.18 5.25 17.13
N ALA A 5 -7.40 5.14 16.58
CA ALA A 5 -7.93 3.82 16.19
C ALA A 5 -6.99 3.05 15.23
N GLN A 6 -6.36 3.74 14.28
CA GLN A 6 -5.40 3.15 13.34
C GLN A 6 -4.04 2.82 13.97
N ILE A 7 -3.53 3.62 14.91
CA ILE A 7 -2.32 3.27 15.67
C ILE A 7 -2.61 2.04 16.56
N VAL A 8 -3.76 1.97 17.24
CA VAL A 8 -4.19 0.76 17.98
C VAL A 8 -4.23 -0.43 17.02
N PHE A 9 -4.75 -0.22 15.81
CA PHE A 9 -4.83 -1.28 14.80
C PHE A 9 -3.43 -1.81 14.45
N LEU A 10 -2.46 -0.94 14.18
CA LEU A 10 -1.08 -1.32 13.88
C LEU A 10 -0.35 -2.01 15.04
N LEU A 11 -0.68 -1.68 16.30
CA LEU A 11 -0.05 -2.29 17.48
C LEU A 11 -0.70 -3.62 17.86
N LYS A 12 -2.02 -3.63 17.91
CA LYS A 12 -2.79 -4.77 18.42
C LYS A 12 -3.17 -5.76 17.34
N GLY A 13 -3.12 -5.38 16.06
CA GLY A 13 -3.54 -6.22 14.94
C GLY A 13 -5.03 -6.58 15.00
N THR A 14 -5.88 -5.66 15.47
CA THR A 14 -7.34 -5.80 15.55
C THR A 14 -8.02 -4.46 15.29
N HIS A 15 -9.18 -4.47 14.62
CA HIS A 15 -9.99 -3.28 14.37
C HIS A 15 -11.46 -3.68 14.27
N LYS A 16 -12.39 -2.77 14.63
CA LYS A 16 -13.84 -3.08 14.72
C LYS A 16 -14.44 -3.56 13.39
N ASP A 17 -13.97 -3.00 12.28
CA ASP A 17 -14.48 -3.31 10.94
C ASP A 17 -13.96 -4.65 10.40
N PHE A 18 -13.02 -5.27 11.12
CA PHE A 18 -12.39 -6.51 10.71
C PHE A 18 -12.66 -7.65 11.70
N GLU A 19 -12.81 -8.84 11.15
CA GLU A 19 -12.76 -10.10 11.87
C GLU A 19 -11.36 -10.67 11.78
N VAL A 20 -10.84 -11.22 12.88
CA VAL A 20 -9.55 -11.93 12.84
C VAL A 20 -9.82 -13.37 12.45
N ILE A 21 -9.39 -13.74 11.24
CA ILE A 21 -9.56 -15.08 10.69
C ILE A 21 -8.49 -16.03 11.21
N GLU A 22 -7.26 -15.52 11.32
CA GLU A 22 -6.11 -16.33 11.72
C GLU A 22 -5.08 -15.48 12.46
N LYS A 23 -4.44 -16.07 13.47
CA LYS A 23 -3.28 -15.53 14.17
C LYS A 23 -2.21 -16.61 14.23
N ASN A 24 -0.99 -16.25 13.90
CA ASN A 24 0.15 -17.15 13.94
C ASN A 24 1.37 -16.38 14.45
N ASP A 25 1.93 -16.80 15.59
CA ASP A 25 3.03 -16.08 16.23
C ASP A 25 4.43 -16.59 15.81
N THR A 26 4.50 -17.60 14.94
CA THR A 26 5.77 -18.23 14.50
C THR A 26 6.11 -17.91 13.05
N GLY A 27 5.14 -17.49 12.24
CA GLY A 27 5.29 -17.25 10.80
C GLY A 27 5.17 -18.50 9.93
N THR A 28 4.90 -19.66 10.54
CA THR A 28 4.67 -20.95 9.89
C THR A 28 3.62 -21.75 10.69
N PRO A 29 2.72 -22.52 10.06
CA PRO A 29 2.53 -22.71 8.61
C PRO A 29 1.95 -21.46 7.92
N LEU A 30 1.83 -21.51 6.58
CA LEU A 30 1.13 -20.47 5.81
C LEU A 30 -0.37 -20.46 6.13
N PRO A 31 -1.07 -19.32 5.93
CA PRO A 31 -2.50 -19.21 6.20
C PRO A 31 -3.33 -20.23 5.44
N ALA A 32 -4.24 -20.91 6.14
CA ALA A 32 -5.09 -21.93 5.54
C ALA A 32 -6.43 -21.38 5.03
N LYS A 33 -6.90 -20.24 5.59
CA LYS A 33 -8.27 -19.71 5.35
C LYS A 33 -8.30 -18.36 4.63
N ILE A 34 -7.26 -18.05 3.87
CA ILE A 34 -7.09 -16.77 3.18
C ILE A 34 -8.02 -16.63 1.97
N LYS A 35 -8.57 -15.43 1.75
CA LYS A 35 -9.42 -15.06 0.61
C LYS A 35 -9.02 -13.69 0.08
N THR A 36 -9.33 -13.45 -1.20
CA THR A 36 -9.13 -12.13 -1.83
C THR A 36 -9.76 -11.02 -0.98
N GLY A 37 -9.01 -9.93 -0.80
CA GLY A 37 -9.36 -8.78 0.03
C GLY A 37 -9.07 -8.94 1.52
N ASP A 38 -8.56 -10.10 1.97
CA ASP A 38 -8.06 -10.23 3.34
C ASP A 38 -6.83 -9.33 3.55
N LEU A 39 -6.80 -8.65 4.70
CA LEU A 39 -5.64 -7.93 5.19
C LEU A 39 -4.65 -8.91 5.82
N LEU A 40 -3.40 -8.84 5.36
CA LEU A 40 -2.29 -9.53 5.98
C LEU A 40 -1.46 -8.55 6.78
N MET A 41 -1.33 -8.85 8.06
CA MET A 41 -0.53 -8.08 8.99
C MET A 41 0.64 -8.96 9.42
N ARG A 42 1.88 -8.54 9.17
CA ARG A 42 3.07 -9.23 9.69
C ARG A 42 3.80 -8.35 10.69
N LYS A 43 4.34 -8.93 11.75
CA LYS A 43 5.07 -8.17 12.77
C LYS A 43 6.45 -7.77 12.23
N VAL A 44 6.84 -6.52 12.45
CA VAL A 44 8.19 -6.02 12.18
C VAL A 44 8.99 -6.16 13.47
N HIS A 45 9.99 -7.05 13.48
CA HIS A 45 10.72 -7.44 14.70
C HIS A 45 11.31 -6.24 15.48
N ALA A 46 11.80 -5.21 14.79
CA ALA A 46 12.45 -4.06 15.42
C ALA A 46 11.49 -3.12 16.18
N SER A 47 10.25 -3.00 15.72
CA SER A 47 9.31 -1.97 16.21
C SER A 47 8.08 -2.52 16.92
N GLY A 48 7.83 -3.83 16.78
CA GLY A 48 6.65 -4.46 17.34
C GLY A 48 5.32 -4.09 16.64
N VAL A 49 5.35 -3.16 15.68
CA VAL A 49 4.18 -2.81 14.87
C VAL A 49 3.98 -3.81 13.73
N TYR A 50 2.74 -3.91 13.28
CA TYR A 50 2.40 -4.67 12.09
C TYR A 50 2.66 -3.87 10.82
N HIS A 51 3.29 -4.52 9.84
CA HIS A 51 3.27 -4.09 8.45
C HIS A 51 2.11 -4.75 7.71
N VAL A 52 1.43 -4.00 6.85
CA VAL A 52 0.13 -4.40 6.28
C VAL A 52 0.22 -4.54 4.76
N GLY A 53 -0.43 -5.57 4.22
CA GLY A 53 -0.68 -5.77 2.80
C GLY A 53 -2.06 -6.38 2.57
N VAL A 54 -2.52 -6.41 1.32
CA VAL A 54 -3.83 -6.96 0.94
C VAL A 54 -3.62 -8.16 0.02
N TYR A 55 -4.26 -9.29 0.33
CA TYR A 55 -4.21 -10.46 -0.54
C TYR A 55 -5.15 -10.32 -1.73
N CYS A 56 -4.61 -10.53 -2.92
CA CYS A 56 -5.31 -10.35 -4.20
C CYS A 56 -5.55 -11.70 -4.90
N GLY A 57 -5.67 -12.80 -4.14
CA GLY A 57 -5.95 -14.15 -4.65
C GLY A 57 -4.73 -14.93 -5.13
N LYS A 58 -3.66 -14.25 -5.59
CA LYS A 58 -2.38 -14.90 -5.97
C LYS A 58 -1.18 -14.29 -5.25
N PHE A 59 -1.18 -12.98 -5.11
CA PHE A 59 -0.12 -12.20 -4.49
C PHE A 59 -0.69 -11.31 -3.38
N VAL A 60 0.20 -10.74 -2.58
CA VAL A 60 -0.08 -9.69 -1.60
C VAL A 60 0.49 -8.39 -2.18
N ILE A 61 -0.34 -7.35 -2.27
CA ILE A 61 0.14 -6.00 -2.57
C ILE A 61 0.43 -5.29 -1.25
N GLU A 62 1.59 -4.65 -1.18
CA GLU A 62 1.98 -3.81 -0.05
C GLU A 62 2.58 -2.49 -0.51
N PHE A 63 2.50 -1.48 0.36
CA PHE A 63 3.17 -0.20 0.17
C PHE A 63 4.28 -0.04 1.21
N THR A 64 5.49 0.24 0.78
CA THR A 64 6.68 0.31 1.63
C THR A 64 7.39 1.64 1.46
N ALA A 65 8.13 2.07 2.48
CA ALA A 65 9.10 3.15 2.32
C ALA A 65 10.16 2.77 1.27
N PRO A 66 10.74 3.75 0.54
CA PRO A 66 11.95 3.53 -0.25
C PRO A 66 13.12 3.08 0.67
N GLU A 67 14.11 2.39 0.12
CA GLU A 67 14.99 1.50 0.88
C GLU A 67 15.72 2.11 2.10
N LYS A 68 15.66 1.34 3.20
CA LYS A 68 16.44 1.35 4.47
C LYS A 68 16.66 2.70 5.17
N PRO A 69 15.70 3.12 6.03
CA PRO A 69 16.07 4.02 7.12
C PRO A 69 17.08 3.29 8.00
N THR A 70 18.22 3.94 8.26
CA THR A 70 19.23 3.45 9.20
C THR A 70 18.59 3.23 10.58
N LEU A 71 19.24 2.45 11.46
CA LEU A 71 18.77 2.26 12.84
C LEU A 71 18.52 3.60 13.57
N PHE A 72 19.20 4.67 13.17
CA PHE A 72 19.01 6.03 13.67
C PHE A 72 17.73 6.69 13.13
N ASP A 73 17.44 6.55 11.84
CA ASP A 73 16.22 7.11 11.21
C ASP A 73 14.94 6.49 11.79
N GLN A 74 15.01 5.25 12.26
CA GLN A 74 13.87 4.57 12.90
C GLN A 74 13.56 5.08 14.31
N ILE A 75 14.56 5.64 15.01
CA ILE A 75 14.42 6.11 16.41
C ILE A 75 14.06 7.60 16.47
N THR A 76 14.47 8.41 15.48
CA THR A 76 14.28 9.87 15.50
C THR A 76 13.33 10.42 14.44
N SER A 77 13.02 9.67 13.38
CA SER A 77 12.37 10.25 12.20
C SER A 77 10.87 10.00 12.17
N PHE A 78 10.13 10.90 12.85
CA PHE A 78 8.80 11.30 12.38
C PHE A 78 8.87 12.18 11.12
N SER A 79 10.07 12.39 10.57
CA SER A 79 10.30 13.23 9.40
C SER A 79 9.77 12.54 8.16
N SER A 80 9.01 13.31 7.37
CA SER A 80 8.56 12.93 6.04
C SER A 80 9.75 12.56 5.16
N THR A 81 9.74 11.38 4.54
CA THR A 81 10.65 11.13 3.42
C THR A 81 10.19 12.00 2.25
N SER A 82 11.11 12.73 1.61
CA SER A 82 10.83 13.47 0.37
C SER A 82 10.53 12.53 -0.80
N GLU A 83 10.85 11.25 -0.64
CA GLU A 83 10.78 10.19 -1.63
C GLU A 83 9.43 9.45 -1.66
N SER A 84 9.05 9.01 -2.86
CA SER A 84 7.87 8.18 -3.11
C SER A 84 8.00 6.82 -2.45
N GLY A 85 6.92 6.35 -1.82
CA GLY A 85 6.85 4.96 -1.39
C GLY A 85 6.71 4.03 -2.59
N THR A 86 7.01 2.75 -2.39
CA THR A 86 6.96 1.75 -3.45
C THR A 86 5.82 0.78 -3.20
N VAL A 87 4.99 0.55 -4.22
CA VAL A 87 4.04 -0.56 -4.22
C VAL A 87 4.72 -1.82 -4.73
N ASN A 88 4.62 -2.89 -3.95
CA ASN A 88 5.27 -4.16 -4.23
C ASN A 88 4.24 -5.29 -4.29
N MET A 89 4.38 -6.17 -5.28
CA MET A 89 3.70 -7.47 -5.31
C MET A 89 4.61 -8.53 -4.69
N LYS A 90 4.10 -9.26 -3.70
CA LYS A 90 4.82 -10.39 -3.08
C LYS A 90 3.99 -11.65 -3.10
N SER A 91 4.65 -12.80 -3.22
CA SER A 91 3.99 -14.06 -2.91
C SER A 91 3.57 -14.08 -1.43
N LEU A 92 2.50 -14.81 -1.13
CA LEU A 92 2.02 -14.98 0.25
C LEU A 92 3.15 -15.42 1.19
N LYS A 93 3.92 -16.44 0.76
CA LYS A 93 5.07 -16.96 1.50
C LYS A 93 6.10 -15.87 1.77
N ASN A 94 6.54 -15.12 0.76
CA ASN A 94 7.58 -14.11 0.93
C ASN A 94 7.12 -12.93 1.80
N PHE A 95 5.81 -12.64 1.83
CA PHE A 95 5.27 -11.62 2.70
C PHE A 95 5.40 -12.00 4.19
N ILE A 96 5.08 -13.24 4.58
CA ILE A 96 5.01 -13.66 6.00
C ILE A 96 6.14 -14.56 6.50
N ILE A 97 7.04 -15.04 5.63
CA ILE A 97 8.05 -16.04 6.01
C ILE A 97 8.82 -15.63 7.27
N ASN A 98 8.81 -16.54 8.26
CA ASN A 98 9.47 -16.39 9.57
C ASN A 98 9.06 -15.11 10.34
N LYS A 99 7.83 -14.62 10.13
CA LYS A 99 7.30 -13.45 10.83
C LYS A 99 5.93 -13.77 11.43
N PRO A 100 5.69 -13.43 12.71
CA PRO A 100 4.35 -13.48 13.28
C PRO A 100 3.37 -12.74 12.38
N TYR A 101 2.22 -13.34 12.07
CA TYR A 101 1.23 -12.74 11.19
C TYR A 101 -0.20 -12.87 11.73
N ARG A 102 -1.08 -12.06 11.15
CA ARG A 102 -2.51 -12.15 11.27
C ARG A 102 -3.18 -12.01 9.92
N VAL A 103 -4.25 -12.75 9.74
CA VAL A 103 -5.17 -12.59 8.61
C VAL A 103 -6.46 -11.99 9.14
N LEU A 104 -6.83 -10.84 8.59
CA LEU A 104 -8.03 -10.13 8.95
C LEU A 104 -8.94 -10.01 7.74
N ARG A 105 -10.23 -10.24 7.95
CA ARG A 105 -11.24 -10.12 6.90
C ARG A 105 -12.18 -8.97 7.23
N LEU A 106 -12.52 -8.20 6.21
CA LEU A 106 -13.53 -7.17 6.34
C LEU A 106 -14.87 -7.80 6.74
N ARG A 107 -15.55 -7.23 7.76
CA ARG A 107 -16.87 -7.72 8.19
C ARG A 107 -17.97 -7.46 7.19
N VAL A 108 -17.75 -6.50 6.30
CA VAL A 108 -18.58 -6.23 5.13
C VAL A 108 -17.93 -6.82 3.88
N ALA A 109 -18.69 -6.87 2.78
CA ALA A 109 -18.15 -7.32 1.50
C ALA A 109 -17.00 -6.41 1.04
N ILE A 110 -16.04 -6.99 0.32
CA ILE A 110 -14.99 -6.22 -0.34
C ILE A 110 -15.60 -5.38 -1.48
N PRO A 111 -14.97 -4.28 -1.90
CA PRO A 111 -15.46 -3.46 -3.00
C PRO A 111 -15.69 -4.27 -4.28
N VAL A 112 -16.78 -4.01 -5.01
CA VAL A 112 -17.12 -4.73 -6.26
C VAL A 112 -16.06 -4.48 -7.35
N ASN A 113 -15.44 -3.30 -7.32
CA ASN A 113 -14.35 -2.86 -8.19
C ASN A 113 -12.95 -3.26 -7.67
N PHE A 114 -12.83 -4.16 -6.68
CA PHE A 114 -11.55 -4.46 -6.02
C PHE A 114 -10.42 -4.84 -6.99
N SER A 115 -10.71 -5.61 -8.06
CA SER A 115 -9.71 -5.93 -9.08
C SER A 115 -9.17 -4.68 -9.77
N VAL A 116 -10.06 -3.76 -10.17
CA VAL A 116 -9.69 -2.49 -10.82
C VAL A 116 -8.88 -1.61 -9.88
N LEU A 117 -9.23 -1.59 -8.58
CA LEU A 117 -8.47 -0.87 -7.58
C LEU A 117 -7.06 -1.46 -7.40
N THR A 118 -6.95 -2.79 -7.44
CA THR A 118 -5.68 -3.53 -7.35
C THR A 118 -4.77 -3.22 -8.52
N ASP A 119 -5.31 -3.21 -9.74
CA ASP A 119 -4.54 -2.90 -10.95
C ASP A 119 -4.02 -1.44 -10.89
N LYS A 120 -4.90 -0.49 -10.53
CA LYS A 120 -4.53 0.92 -10.38
C LYS A 120 -3.57 1.18 -9.23
N ALA A 121 -3.59 0.34 -8.20
CA ALA A 121 -2.71 0.49 -7.06
C ALA A 121 -1.23 0.29 -7.44
N MET A 122 -0.94 -0.36 -8.56
CA MET A 122 0.44 -0.49 -9.06
C MET A 122 1.00 0.82 -9.61
N ASP A 123 0.12 1.71 -10.09
CA ASP A 123 0.49 3.07 -10.53
C ASP A 123 0.52 4.06 -9.36
N TYR A 124 0.38 3.59 -8.11
CA TYR A 124 0.32 4.43 -6.94
C TYR A 124 1.69 5.04 -6.63
N ASP A 125 1.79 6.34 -6.87
CA ASP A 125 3.00 7.14 -6.66
C ASP A 125 2.69 8.26 -5.65
N GLU A 126 2.57 7.90 -4.37
CA GLU A 126 2.48 8.87 -3.28
C GLU A 126 3.72 8.79 -2.38
N LYS A 127 4.09 9.93 -1.78
CA LYS A 127 5.18 9.99 -0.79
C LYS A 127 4.88 9.16 0.44
N TYR A 128 5.83 8.33 0.85
CA TYR A 128 5.68 7.57 2.07
C TYR A 128 5.74 8.50 3.29
N HIS A 129 4.85 8.29 4.24
CA HIS A 129 4.88 9.00 5.52
C HIS A 129 4.41 8.09 6.66
N PRO A 130 5.24 7.83 7.68
CA PRO A 130 4.92 6.89 8.77
C PRO A 130 3.56 7.14 9.45
N LEU A 131 3.18 8.42 9.60
CA LEU A 131 1.93 8.83 10.24
C LEU A 131 0.81 9.30 9.30
N ALA A 132 1.01 9.37 7.98
CA ALA A 132 0.03 10.02 7.11
C ALA A 132 -0.29 9.27 5.82
N ASN A 133 0.69 8.57 5.27
CA ASN A 133 0.54 7.76 4.06
C ASN A 133 1.51 6.58 4.16
N ASN A 134 1.05 5.52 4.83
CA ASN A 134 1.84 4.33 5.11
C ASN A 134 1.13 3.08 4.59
N CYS A 135 1.69 1.90 4.87
CA CYS A 135 1.13 0.62 4.43
C CYS A 135 -0.33 0.38 4.85
N LEU A 136 -0.72 0.81 6.06
CA LEU A 136 -2.11 0.69 6.52
C LEU A 136 -3.03 1.62 5.75
N HIS A 137 -2.65 2.88 5.54
CA HIS A 137 -3.49 3.81 4.78
C HIS A 137 -3.70 3.28 3.36
N PHE A 138 -2.63 2.86 2.69
CA PHE A 138 -2.70 2.24 1.37
C PHE A 138 -3.67 1.05 1.35
N ALA A 139 -3.52 0.11 2.29
CA ALA A 139 -4.38 -1.06 2.36
C ALA A 139 -5.87 -0.71 2.61
N LEU A 140 -6.13 0.28 3.47
CA LEU A 140 -7.49 0.77 3.72
C LEU A 140 -8.09 1.53 2.52
N LYS A 141 -7.27 2.27 1.75
CA LYS A 141 -7.70 2.90 0.48
C LYS A 141 -8.13 1.83 -0.54
N LEU A 142 -7.37 0.73 -0.65
CA LEU A 142 -7.67 -0.37 -1.55
C LEU A 142 -8.99 -1.09 -1.20
N LEU A 143 -9.35 -1.09 0.08
CA LEU A 143 -10.60 -1.65 0.58
C LEU A 143 -11.74 -0.62 0.69
N GLU A 144 -11.54 0.61 0.20
CA GLU A 144 -12.49 1.73 0.26
C GLU A 144 -12.95 2.10 1.69
N LEU A 145 -12.12 1.85 2.70
CA LEU A 145 -12.39 2.19 4.11
C LEU A 145 -11.67 3.48 4.56
N GLY A 146 -10.96 4.14 3.65
CA GLY A 146 -10.24 5.38 3.88
C GLY A 146 -11.01 6.62 3.44
N THR A 147 -10.70 7.78 4.04
CA THR A 147 -11.32 9.08 3.69
C THR A 147 -10.85 9.66 2.36
N ARG A 148 -9.90 9.01 1.68
CA ARG A 148 -9.36 9.43 0.37
C ARG A 148 -9.33 8.20 -0.53
N SER A 149 -10.09 8.23 -1.63
CA SER A 149 -9.99 7.21 -2.67
C SER A 149 -8.58 7.21 -3.28
N LEU A 150 -8.14 6.07 -3.83
CA LEU A 150 -6.95 6.05 -4.69
C LEU A 150 -7.10 7.13 -5.80
N PRO A 151 -6.04 7.84 -6.17
CA PRO A 151 -6.14 8.84 -7.23
C PRO A 151 -6.73 8.19 -8.48
N ARG A 152 -7.74 8.85 -9.09
CA ARG A 152 -8.14 8.53 -10.46
C ARG A 152 -6.95 8.92 -11.33
N SER A 153 -6.11 7.96 -11.70
CA SER A 153 -5.18 8.20 -12.80
C SER A 153 -6.02 8.51 -14.04
N LEU A 154 -5.87 9.73 -14.56
CA LEU A 154 -6.04 9.93 -15.99
C LEU A 154 -4.96 9.08 -16.68
N PRO A 155 -5.24 8.51 -17.87
CA PRO A 155 -4.21 7.85 -18.65
C PRO A 155 -3.00 8.78 -18.73
N LYS A 156 -1.80 8.25 -18.48
CA LYS A 156 -0.58 8.89 -18.96
C LYS A 156 -0.72 8.87 -20.47
N GLU A 157 -1.28 9.93 -21.05
CA GLU A 157 -1.00 10.28 -22.43
C GLU A 157 0.52 10.22 -22.55
N SER A 158 0.98 9.34 -23.42
CA SER A 158 2.35 9.32 -23.88
C SER A 158 2.76 10.75 -24.15
N ALA A 159 3.75 11.24 -23.42
CA ALA A 159 4.50 12.41 -23.83
C ALA A 159 5.16 12.02 -25.16
N GLU A 160 4.45 12.23 -26.26
CA GLU A 160 5.09 12.57 -27.52
C GLU A 160 5.71 13.94 -27.26
N GLU A 161 7.03 13.94 -27.16
CA GLU A 161 7.85 15.15 -27.21
C GLU A 161 7.47 15.89 -28.49
N ILE A 162 6.65 16.93 -28.36
CA ILE A 162 6.51 17.92 -29.43
C ILE A 162 7.83 18.69 -29.41
N ASN A 163 8.70 18.33 -30.35
CA ASN A 163 9.98 18.97 -30.54
C ASN A 163 9.74 20.46 -30.84
N MET A 164 10.42 21.34 -30.10
CA MET A 164 10.21 22.79 -30.16
C MET A 164 10.88 23.45 -31.38
N ASP A 165 11.12 22.67 -32.44
CA ASP A 165 11.72 23.10 -33.71
C ASP A 165 10.71 23.09 -34.89
N ASP A 166 9.52 22.50 -34.74
CA ASP A 166 8.53 22.39 -35.84
C ASP A 166 7.55 23.59 -35.93
N LEU A 167 7.82 24.70 -35.23
CA LEU A 167 6.93 25.88 -35.15
C LEU A 167 7.43 27.13 -35.88
N GLU A 168 8.49 27.03 -36.70
CA GLU A 168 8.95 28.13 -37.58
C GLU A 168 8.57 27.98 -39.07
N GLU A 169 8.00 26.85 -39.51
CA GLU A 169 7.69 26.62 -40.93
C GLU A 169 6.20 26.81 -41.29
N CYS A 170 5.52 27.81 -40.73
CA CYS A 170 4.17 28.22 -41.16
C CYS A 170 3.93 29.74 -41.22
N ALA A 171 4.98 30.58 -41.12
CA ALA A 171 4.84 32.04 -41.15
C ALA A 171 5.57 32.73 -42.32
N ALA A 172 5.72 32.06 -43.47
CA ALA A 172 6.42 32.64 -44.63
C ALA A 172 5.71 32.51 -45.99
N LEU A 173 4.38 32.37 -46.05
CA LEU A 173 3.63 32.39 -47.31
C LEU A 173 2.35 33.24 -47.26
N THR A 174 2.45 34.45 -46.72
CA THR A 174 1.51 35.53 -47.07
C THR A 174 2.23 36.87 -47.04
N GLN A 175 2.88 37.20 -48.15
CA GLN A 175 3.04 38.56 -48.67
C GLN A 175 3.29 38.50 -50.17
#